data_AF-A0A841I312-F1
#
_entry.id   AF-A0A841I312-F1
#
_cell.length_a   1.000
_cell.length_b   1.000
_cell.length_c   1.000
_cell.angle_alpha   90.00
_cell.angle_beta   90.00
_cell.angle_gamma   90.00
#
_symmetry.space_group_name_H-M   'P 1'
#
loop_
_entity.id
_entity.type
_entity.pdbx_description
1 polymer ?
#
loop_
_entity_poly.entity_id
_entity_poly.type
_entity_poly.pdbx_seq_one_letter_code
_entity_poly.pdbx_strand_id
1 'polypeptide(L)'
;MWPSAEDYVWGEMLPAPERWDRPGVVMFFNVECAGCVSRGIPFLKRLTREYAGRLHVLAVHTARGHRRLPRADVEPTVRHFAERFAKLPFPVTLDLEGELAEYWGTEGTPHWLVFGAGGELLRSLYGSQENAQTRLEYLLAEQLGAADA
;
A
#
# COMPACT_ATOMS: atom_id res chain seq x y z
N MET A 1 -10.60 0.12 -10.91
CA MET A 1 -10.07 -1.26 -10.88
C MET A 1 -9.55 -1.53 -9.47
N TRP A 2 -9.73 -2.74 -8.94
CA TRP A 2 -9.25 -3.15 -7.61
C TRP A 2 -8.82 -4.62 -7.62
N PRO A 3 -7.86 -5.06 -6.78
CA PRO A 3 -7.46 -6.46 -6.69
C PRO A 3 -8.63 -7.41 -6.43
N SER A 4 -8.59 -8.57 -7.07
CA SER A 4 -9.49 -9.67 -6.84
C SER A 4 -9.03 -10.52 -5.65
N ALA A 5 -9.87 -11.43 -5.16
CA ALA A 5 -9.54 -12.27 -4.00
C ALA A 5 -8.29 -13.14 -4.24
N GLU A 6 -8.04 -13.59 -5.47
CA GLU A 6 -6.86 -14.38 -5.82
C GLU A 6 -5.56 -13.58 -5.79
N ASP A 7 -5.62 -12.25 -5.87
CA ASP A 7 -4.43 -11.40 -5.83
C ASP A 7 -3.87 -11.24 -4.42
N TYR A 8 -4.69 -11.48 -3.38
CA TYR A 8 -4.27 -11.39 -1.98
C TYR A 8 -3.40 -12.59 -1.59
N VAL A 9 -2.15 -12.32 -1.23
CA VAL A 9 -1.16 -13.35 -0.86
C VAL A 9 -0.79 -13.33 0.62
N TRP A 10 -1.21 -12.29 1.34
CA TRP A 10 -1.02 -12.14 2.78
C TRP A 10 -2.10 -11.26 3.39
N GLY A 11 -2.51 -11.56 4.63
CA GLY A 11 -3.48 -10.79 5.40
C GLY A 11 -4.93 -10.94 4.93
N GLU A 12 -5.83 -10.18 5.56
CA GLU A 12 -7.26 -10.18 5.26
C GLU A 12 -7.57 -9.30 4.03
N MET A 13 -8.45 -9.78 3.16
CA MET A 13 -8.88 -9.04 1.97
C MET A 13 -9.57 -7.72 2.35
N LEU A 14 -9.24 -6.65 1.63
CA LEU A 14 -9.93 -5.37 1.74
C LEU A 14 -10.85 -5.15 0.54
N PRO A 15 -12.09 -4.66 0.75
CA PRO A 15 -12.94 -4.26 -0.37
C PRO A 15 -12.34 -3.04 -1.07
N ALA A 16 -12.90 -2.69 -2.23
CA ALA A 16 -12.50 -1.48 -2.94
C ALA A 16 -12.75 -0.21 -2.09
N PRO A 17 -11.97 0.88 -2.30
CA PRO A 17 -12.01 2.08 -1.46
C PRO A 17 -13.40 2.71 -1.31
N GLU A 18 -14.26 2.58 -2.32
CA GLU A 18 -15.63 3.11 -2.31
C GLU A 18 -16.50 2.48 -1.20
N ARG A 19 -16.08 1.35 -0.62
CA ARG A 19 -16.75 0.66 0.48
C ARG A 19 -16.07 0.89 1.83
N TRP A 20 -15.06 1.74 1.90
CA TRP A 20 -14.33 2.00 3.14
C TRP A 20 -15.10 2.96 4.05
N ASP A 21 -15.24 2.57 5.30
CA ASP A 21 -15.88 3.32 6.39
C ASP A 21 -14.97 4.34 7.07
N ARG A 22 -13.67 4.28 6.78
CA ARG A 22 -12.62 5.14 7.34
C ARG A 22 -11.56 5.41 6.25
N PRO A 23 -10.68 6.40 6.42
CA PRO A 23 -9.60 6.66 5.48
C PRO A 23 -8.71 5.43 5.26
N GLY A 24 -7.93 5.44 4.18
CA GLY A 24 -6.97 4.36 3.93
C GLY A 24 -5.77 4.75 3.11
N VAL A 25 -4.71 3.97 3.27
CA VAL A 25 -3.44 4.12 2.55
C VAL A 25 -3.14 2.86 1.77
N VAL A 26 -2.85 3.03 0.49
CA VAL A 26 -2.33 1.98 -0.39
C VAL A 26 -0.90 2.32 -0.74
N MET A 27 0.03 1.38 -0.52
CA MET A 27 1.41 1.51 -1.01
C MET A 27 1.67 0.51 -2.13
N PHE A 28 1.98 1.01 -3.31
CA PHE A 28 2.60 0.23 -4.37
C PHE A 28 4.09 0.06 -4.06
N PHE A 29 4.56 -1.18 -4.05
CA PHE A 29 5.94 -1.51 -3.72
C PHE A 29 6.43 -2.69 -4.57
N ASN A 30 7.74 -2.92 -4.50
CA ASN A 30 8.35 -4.15 -5.02
C ASN A 30 9.40 -4.61 -4.00
N VAL A 31 9.58 -5.93 -3.83
CA VAL A 31 10.58 -6.47 -2.88
C VAL A 31 12.02 -6.17 -3.28
N GLU A 32 12.28 -5.94 -4.57
CA GLU A 32 13.61 -5.58 -5.11
C GLU A 32 13.90 -4.07 -4.98
N CYS A 33 12.89 -3.26 -4.63
CA CYS A 33 13.02 -1.82 -4.46
C CYS A 33 13.59 -1.48 -3.07
N ALA A 34 14.86 -1.06 -3.02
CA ALA A 34 15.54 -0.71 -1.78
C ALA A 34 14.81 0.40 -0.98
N GLY A 35 14.27 1.41 -1.66
CA GLY A 35 13.48 2.49 -1.03
C GLY A 35 12.15 2.01 -0.43
N CYS A 36 11.61 0.92 -0.96
CA CYS A 36 10.39 0.28 -0.48
C CYS A 36 10.69 -0.54 0.77
N VAL A 37 11.69 -1.41 0.72
CA VAL A 37 12.02 -2.32 1.83
C VAL A 37 12.63 -1.57 3.02
N SER A 38 13.55 -0.63 2.78
CA SER A 38 14.29 0.04 3.86
C SER A 38 13.55 1.22 4.51
N ARG A 39 12.60 1.85 3.79
CA ARG A 39 11.90 3.06 4.28
C ARG A 39 10.39 2.93 4.18
N GLY A 40 9.85 2.58 3.01
CA GLY A 40 8.40 2.52 2.77
C GLY A 40 7.67 1.53 3.69
N ILE A 41 8.08 0.27 3.71
CA ILE A 41 7.48 -0.77 4.55
C ILE A 41 7.59 -0.43 6.05
N PRO A 42 8.76 -0.04 6.60
CA PRO A 42 8.85 0.43 7.98
C PRO A 42 7.94 1.62 8.31
N PHE A 43 7.83 2.57 7.38
CA PHE A 43 6.92 3.73 7.50
C PHE A 43 5.45 3.29 7.55
N LEU A 44 5.01 2.45 6.62
CA LEU A 44 3.63 1.94 6.58
C LEU A 44 3.28 1.14 7.85
N LYS A 45 4.23 0.35 8.37
CA LYS A 45 4.08 -0.34 9.66
C LYS A 45 3.96 0.63 10.84
N ARG A 46 4.63 1.78 10.80
CA ARG A 46 4.47 2.82 11.83
C ARG A 46 3.06 3.41 11.75
N LEU A 47 2.62 3.84 10.57
CA LEU A 47 1.27 4.37 10.36
C LEU A 47 0.18 3.39 10.82
N THR A 48 0.32 2.11 10.47
CA THR A 48 -0.64 1.06 10.89
C THR A 48 -0.74 0.92 12.41
N ARG A 49 0.38 1.08 13.14
CA ARG A 49 0.40 1.02 14.60
C ARG A 49 -0.13 2.30 15.24
N GLU A 50 0.23 3.45 14.69
CA GLU A 50 -0.17 4.77 15.19
C GLU A 50 -1.67 5.00 15.04
N TYR A 51 -2.24 4.58 13.90
CA TYR A 51 -3.66 4.71 13.59
C TYR A 51 -4.41 3.38 13.72
N ALA A 52 -3.97 2.51 14.63
CA ALA A 52 -4.51 1.16 14.79
C ALA A 52 -6.04 1.14 14.83
N GLY A 53 -6.67 0.47 13.86
CA GLY A 53 -8.13 0.38 13.74
C GLY A 53 -8.83 1.63 13.21
N ARG A 54 -8.12 2.71 12.88
CA ARG A 54 -8.67 3.94 12.29
C ARG A 54 -8.30 4.12 10.82
N LEU A 55 -7.43 3.26 10.28
CA LEU A 55 -6.92 3.35 8.91
C LEU A 55 -7.00 2.00 8.19
N HIS A 56 -7.56 1.97 6.99
CA HIS A 56 -7.39 0.84 6.07
C HIS A 56 -5.99 0.87 5.47
N VAL A 57 -5.29 -0.26 5.45
CA VAL A 57 -3.91 -0.33 4.94
C VAL A 57 -3.75 -1.49 3.99
N LEU A 58 -3.28 -1.21 2.78
CA LEU A 58 -2.97 -2.23 1.77
C LEU A 58 -1.57 -2.00 1.20
N ALA A 59 -0.81 -3.07 1.01
CA ALA A 59 0.38 -3.04 0.17
C ALA A 59 0.14 -3.80 -1.14
N VAL A 60 0.51 -3.21 -2.26
CA VAL A 60 0.40 -3.81 -3.59
C VAL A 60 1.80 -4.07 -4.12
N HIS A 61 2.17 -5.33 -4.26
CA HIS A 61 3.43 -5.71 -4.90
C HIS A 61 3.27 -5.65 -6.43
N THR A 62 3.84 -4.64 -7.08
CA THR A 62 3.67 -4.40 -8.51
C THR A 62 4.93 -4.70 -9.34
N ALA A 63 4.73 -5.21 -10.55
CA ALA A 63 5.78 -5.32 -11.56
C ALA A 63 5.99 -4.03 -12.37
N ARG A 64 5.15 -2.99 -12.18
CA ARG A 64 5.29 -1.70 -12.87
C ARG A 64 6.66 -1.07 -12.55
N GLY A 65 7.46 -0.85 -13.59
CA GLY A 65 8.83 -0.33 -13.46
C GLY A 65 9.86 -1.37 -12.98
N HIS A 66 9.48 -2.65 -12.91
CA HIS A 66 10.32 -3.78 -12.49
C HIS A 66 10.22 -4.93 -13.50
N ARG A 67 10.99 -6.00 -13.27
CA ARG A 67 10.92 -7.21 -14.10
C ARG A 67 9.56 -7.92 -13.90
N ARG A 68 8.86 -8.20 -15.00
CA ARG A 68 7.69 -9.10 -14.98
C ARG A 68 8.13 -10.55 -14.83
N LEU A 69 7.50 -11.26 -13.91
CA LEU A 69 7.76 -12.65 -13.57
C LEU A 69 6.42 -13.37 -13.39
N PRO A 70 6.35 -14.67 -13.71
CA PRO A 70 5.13 -15.44 -13.50
C PRO A 70 4.82 -15.56 -12.00
N ARG A 71 3.53 -15.71 -11.67
CA ARG A 71 3.05 -15.80 -10.29
C ARG A 71 3.82 -16.80 -9.43
N ALA A 72 4.16 -17.96 -10.00
CA ALA A 72 4.88 -19.03 -9.31
C ALA A 72 6.26 -18.60 -8.77
N ASP A 73 6.90 -17.61 -9.39
CA ASP A 73 8.19 -17.08 -8.97
C ASP A 73 8.06 -15.89 -7.99
N VAL A 74 6.95 -15.14 -8.09
CA VAL A 74 6.72 -13.92 -7.29
C VAL A 74 6.05 -14.22 -5.96
N GLU A 75 4.94 -14.99 -5.98
CA GLU A 75 4.09 -15.19 -4.81
C GLU A 75 4.86 -15.78 -3.60
N PRO A 76 5.68 -16.84 -3.73
CA PRO A 76 6.42 -17.39 -2.60
C PRO A 76 7.36 -16.36 -1.96
N THR A 77 8.01 -15.55 -2.79
CA THR A 77 8.94 -14.49 -2.35
C THR A 77 8.20 -13.39 -1.59
N VAL A 78 7.08 -12.90 -2.13
CA VAL A 78 6.27 -11.86 -1.49
C VAL A 78 5.64 -12.37 -0.19
N ARG A 79 5.14 -13.61 -0.18
CA ARG A 79 4.58 -14.26 1.01
C ARG A 79 5.64 -14.43 2.10
N HIS A 80 6.83 -14.93 1.74
CA HIS A 80 7.96 -15.05 2.68
C HIS A 80 8.39 -13.68 3.24
N PHE A 81 8.47 -12.66 2.37
CA PHE A 81 8.75 -11.30 2.77
C PHE A 81 7.71 -10.80 3.79
N ALA A 82 6.42 -10.96 3.48
CA ALA A 82 5.34 -10.49 4.32
C ALA A 82 5.27 -11.21 5.68
N GLU A 83 5.35 -12.54 5.68
CA GLU A 83 5.18 -13.37 6.87
C GLU A 83 6.44 -13.41 7.75
N ARG A 84 7.63 -13.62 7.16
CA ARG A 84 8.84 -13.99 7.90
C ARG A 84 9.83 -12.84 8.03
N PHE A 85 10.10 -12.14 6.94
CA PHE A 85 11.13 -11.09 6.92
C PHE A 85 10.61 -9.78 7.51
N ALA A 86 9.58 -9.20 6.89
CA ALA A 86 9.03 -7.90 7.26
C ALA A 86 7.94 -7.99 8.34
N LYS A 87 7.29 -9.16 8.52
CA LYS A 87 6.22 -9.39 9.50
C LYS A 87 5.14 -8.31 9.39
N LEU A 88 4.46 -8.27 8.25
CA LEU A 88 3.53 -7.21 7.89
C LEU A 88 2.19 -7.40 8.64
N PRO A 89 1.69 -6.37 9.34
CA PRO A 89 0.40 -6.43 10.06
C PRO A 89 -0.80 -6.07 9.17
N PHE A 90 -0.62 -5.97 7.86
CA PHE A 90 -1.62 -5.53 6.88
C PHE A 90 -1.55 -6.41 5.63
N PRO A 91 -2.62 -6.45 4.83
CA PRO A 91 -2.66 -7.29 3.63
C PRO A 91 -1.69 -6.88 2.53
N VAL A 92 -1.31 -7.88 1.73
CA VAL A 92 -0.50 -7.72 0.53
C VAL A 92 -1.18 -8.36 -0.66
N THR A 93 -1.23 -7.63 -1.77
CA THR A 93 -1.74 -8.11 -3.07
C THR A 93 -0.63 -8.14 -4.12
N LEU A 94 -0.85 -8.90 -5.18
CA LEU A 94 0.01 -8.91 -6.37
C LEU A 94 -0.61 -8.10 -7.51
N ASP A 95 0.21 -7.33 -8.18
CA ASP A 95 -0.06 -6.65 -9.44
C ASP A 95 1.01 -7.08 -10.45
N LEU A 96 0.87 -8.31 -10.95
CA LEU A 96 1.90 -9.01 -11.71
C LEU A 96 2.20 -8.38 -13.07
N GLU A 97 1.20 -7.79 -13.70
CA GLU A 97 1.35 -7.13 -15.00
C GLU A 97 1.59 -5.61 -14.87
N GLY A 98 1.32 -5.04 -13.69
CA GLY A 98 1.43 -3.60 -13.44
C GLY A 98 0.17 -2.81 -13.86
N GLU A 99 -0.93 -3.49 -14.16
CA GLU A 99 -2.18 -2.87 -14.65
C GLU A 99 -2.88 -2.08 -13.56
N LEU A 100 -2.85 -2.55 -12.31
CA LEU A 100 -3.44 -1.80 -11.21
C LEU A 100 -2.63 -0.52 -10.97
N ALA A 101 -1.30 -0.65 -10.93
CA ALA A 101 -0.37 0.45 -10.83
C ALA A 101 -0.54 1.46 -11.98
N GLU A 102 -0.79 0.98 -13.20
CA GLU A 102 -1.08 1.82 -14.37
C GLU A 102 -2.41 2.56 -14.25
N TYR A 103 -3.49 1.84 -13.88
CA TYR A 103 -4.82 2.41 -13.72
C TYR A 103 -4.84 3.57 -12.72
N TRP A 104 -4.06 3.46 -11.64
CA TRP A 104 -3.94 4.51 -10.61
C TRP A 104 -2.86 5.56 -10.91
N GLY A 105 -2.24 5.54 -12.09
CA GLY A 105 -1.26 6.54 -12.53
C GLY A 105 0.02 6.54 -11.70
N THR A 106 0.47 5.37 -11.22
CA THR A 106 1.72 5.29 -10.46
C THR A 106 2.94 5.47 -11.38
N GLU A 107 3.91 6.25 -10.91
CA GLU A 107 5.12 6.59 -11.68
C GLU A 107 6.29 5.63 -11.39
N GLY A 108 6.20 4.83 -10.32
CA GLY A 108 7.21 3.88 -9.90
C GLY A 108 6.91 3.34 -8.51
N THR A 109 7.92 2.83 -7.82
CA THR A 109 7.79 2.36 -6.42
C THR A 109 8.88 2.95 -5.52
N PRO A 110 8.58 3.27 -4.24
CA PRO A 110 7.26 3.16 -3.64
C PRO A 110 6.36 4.29 -4.12
N HIS A 111 5.06 4.01 -4.20
CA HIS A 111 4.04 5.01 -4.54
C HIS A 111 2.87 4.86 -3.58
N TRP A 112 2.31 5.98 -3.15
CA TRP A 112 1.29 6.04 -2.11
C TRP A 112 0.01 6.62 -2.68
N LEU A 113 -1.10 5.97 -2.40
CA LEU A 113 -2.43 6.54 -2.57
C LEU A 113 -3.04 6.70 -1.18
N VAL A 114 -3.62 7.87 -0.92
CA VAL A 114 -4.40 8.12 0.28
C VAL A 114 -5.84 8.38 -0.12
N PHE A 115 -6.74 7.62 0.48
CA PHE A 115 -8.17 7.71 0.27
C PHE A 115 -8.85 8.24 1.53
N GLY A 116 -9.87 9.07 1.34
CA GLY A 116 -10.84 9.39 2.39
C GLY A 116 -11.78 8.22 2.65
N ALA A 117 -12.62 8.33 3.67
CA ALA A 117 -13.75 7.43 3.82
C ALA A 117 -14.68 7.56 2.61
N GLY A 118 -15.24 6.45 2.12
CA GLY A 118 -16.06 6.42 0.91
C GLY A 118 -15.27 6.45 -0.41
N GLY A 119 -13.94 6.39 -0.36
CA GLY A 119 -13.09 6.08 -1.53
C GLY A 119 -12.63 7.27 -2.37
N GLU A 120 -12.82 8.51 -1.91
CA GLU A 120 -12.24 9.68 -2.57
C GLU A 120 -10.71 9.60 -2.54
N LEU A 121 -10.05 9.66 -3.70
CA LEU A 121 -8.59 9.73 -3.78
C LEU A 121 -8.12 11.14 -3.40
N LEU A 122 -7.63 11.29 -2.17
CA LEU A 122 -7.16 12.57 -1.63
C LEU A 122 -5.77 12.92 -2.15
N ARG A 123 -4.84 11.95 -2.21
CA ARG A 123 -3.47 12.18 -2.70
C ARG A 123 -2.89 10.97 -3.40
N SER A 124 -2.00 11.25 -4.35
CA SER A 124 -1.13 10.30 -5.04
C SER A 124 0.30 10.83 -4.96
N LEU A 125 1.22 10.06 -4.35
CA LEU A 125 2.57 10.52 -4.01
C LEU A 125 3.62 9.47 -4.39
N TYR A 126 4.62 9.86 -5.17
CA TYR A 126 5.76 9.01 -5.52
C TYR A 126 6.93 9.19 -4.55
N GLY A 127 7.60 8.08 -4.19
CA GLY A 127 8.84 8.03 -3.43
C GLY A 127 8.67 7.76 -1.92
N SER A 128 9.78 7.49 -1.24
CA SER A 128 9.83 7.25 0.22
C SER A 128 10.80 8.17 0.96
N GLN A 129 11.16 9.30 0.36
CA GLN A 129 11.99 10.32 1.00
C GLN A 129 11.20 11.06 2.10
N GLU A 130 11.92 11.72 3.01
CA GLU A 130 11.36 12.39 4.19
C GLU A 130 10.18 13.32 3.82
N ASN A 131 10.36 14.18 2.82
CA ASN A 131 9.29 15.07 2.35
C ASN A 131 7.99 14.35 1.92
N ALA A 132 8.08 13.14 1.34
CA ALA A 132 6.91 12.35 0.96
C ALA A 132 6.22 11.76 2.19
N GLN A 133 6.99 11.26 3.15
CA GLN A 133 6.48 10.72 4.42
C GLN A 133 5.81 11.81 5.26
N THR A 134 6.44 12.97 5.41
CA THR A 134 5.88 14.10 6.16
C THR A 134 4.55 14.58 5.56
N ARG A 135 4.44 14.65 4.23
CA ARG A 135 3.18 15.00 3.54
C ARG A 135 2.06 13.98 3.80
N LEU A 136 2.40 12.69 3.85
CA LEU A 136 1.44 11.63 4.20
C LEU A 136 0.98 11.75 5.65
N GLU A 137 1.92 11.97 6.58
CA GLU A 137 1.61 12.12 8.01
C GLU A 137 0.65 13.28 8.27
N TYR A 138 0.93 14.47 7.72
CA TYR A 138 0.05 15.63 7.89
C TYR A 138 -1.36 15.39 7.34
N LEU A 139 -1.46 14.79 6.15
CA LEU A 139 -2.75 14.49 5.55
C LEU A 139 -3.55 13.48 6.38
N LEU A 140 -2.91 12.42 6.85
CA LEU A 140 -3.58 11.40 7.66
C LEU A 140 -3.99 11.97 9.02
N ALA A 141 -3.15 12.79 9.64
CA ALA A 141 -3.47 13.48 10.88
C ALA A 141 -4.67 14.43 10.72
N GLU A 142 -4.77 15.15 9.60
CA GLU A 142 -5.93 16.00 9.29
C GLU A 142 -7.21 15.18 9.14
N GLN A 143 -7.17 14.10 8.33
CA GLN A 143 -8.34 13.26 8.09
C GLN A 143 -8.82 12.51 9.34
N LEU A 144 -7.88 12.07 10.19
CA LEU A 144 -8.19 11.30 11.39
C LEU A 144 -8.40 12.16 12.63
N GLY A 145 -7.90 13.40 12.64
CA GLY A 145 -8.17 14.38 13.68
C GLY A 145 -9.49 15.14 13.47
N ALA A 146 -9.91 15.35 12.21
CA ALA A 146 -11.22 15.92 11.89
C ALA A 146 -12.38 14.94 12.15
N ALA A 147 -12.11 13.64 12.21
CA ALA A 147 -13.11 12.61 12.52
C ALA A 147 -13.46 12.53 14.02
N ASP A 148 -12.64 13.14 14.89
CA ASP A 148 -12.81 13.19 16.35
C ASP A 148 -13.44 14.53 16.84
N ALA A 149 -13.84 15.42 15.92
CA ALA A 149 -14.42 16.74 16.19
C ALA A 149 -15.88 16.85 15.73
#